data_AF-A0A7J9CAL1-F1
#
_entry.id   AF-A0A7J9CAL1-F1
#
_cell.length_a   1.000
_cell.length_b   1.000
_cell.length_c   1.000
_cell.angle_alpha   90.00
_cell.angle_beta   90.00
_cell.angle_gamma   90.00
#
_symmetry.space_group_name_H-M   'P 1'
#
loop_
_entity.id
_entity.type
_entity.pdbx_description
1 polymer ?
#
loop_
_entity_poly.entity_id
_entity_poly.type
_entity_poly.pdbx_seq_one_letter_code
_entity_poly.pdbx_strand_id
1 'polypeptide(L)'
;MAAASANNFHQDVEITWGGGHARILGRGNLLRLTMDKTAGGAGFKSNRDYLFGRFNMQMKLIAGNSAGTVTTFYLSSEGPSHDEIDLEFLGNKSGSPYTLHTNVFTQGQGGREEGFHLWFDPTKHFHTYSIVWNPKNIIILVDSIPIRVFNNEDSIGVPYPNNQRMKVYASLWDADDWATRGGRVKTDWSKAPFVAYYRNFVAKSDWEMQGLSARGKKLLSWVRKRCRIYYYCNDERHGRGSRHPPPPECKA
;
A
#
# COMPACT_ATOMS: atom_id res chain seq x y z
N MET A 1 -16.74 26.10 -16.93
CA MET A 1 -16.41 24.97 -16.02
C MET A 1 -15.96 23.80 -16.86
N ALA A 2 -14.67 23.49 -16.87
CA ALA A 2 -14.21 22.23 -17.46
C ALA A 2 -14.71 21.10 -16.55
N ALA A 3 -15.52 20.19 -17.09
CA ALA A 3 -15.82 18.95 -16.39
C ALA A 3 -14.47 18.26 -16.11
N ALA A 4 -14.14 18.06 -14.83
CA ALA A 4 -13.00 17.23 -14.48
C ALA A 4 -13.24 15.87 -15.16
N SER A 5 -12.40 15.51 -16.13
CA SER A 5 -12.45 14.17 -16.70
C SER A 5 -12.31 13.19 -15.55
N ALA A 6 -13.33 12.35 -15.34
CA ALA A 6 -13.18 11.24 -14.42
C ALA A 6 -12.01 10.38 -14.93
N ASN A 7 -11.02 10.13 -14.07
CA ASN A 7 -9.83 9.36 -14.42
C ASN A 7 -10.21 8.00 -14.99
N ASN A 8 -9.45 7.53 -15.97
CA ASN A 8 -9.81 6.42 -16.84
C ASN A 8 -8.65 5.44 -16.93
N PHE A 9 -8.84 4.22 -16.42
CA PHE A 9 -7.80 3.21 -16.43
C PHE A 9 -7.28 2.86 -17.84
N HIS A 10 -8.07 3.03 -18.91
CA HIS A 10 -7.55 2.83 -20.27
C HIS A 10 -6.48 3.85 -20.67
N GLN A 11 -6.48 5.03 -20.03
CA GLN A 11 -5.54 6.11 -20.31
C GLN A 11 -4.42 6.17 -19.28
N ASP A 12 -4.72 5.81 -18.04
CA ASP A 12 -3.84 6.07 -16.90
C ASP A 12 -2.91 4.90 -16.57
N VAL A 13 -3.27 3.67 -16.95
CA VAL A 13 -2.54 2.47 -16.55
C VAL A 13 -2.31 1.49 -17.71
N GLU A 14 -1.35 0.60 -17.49
CA GLU A 14 -1.02 -0.56 -18.31
C GLU A 14 -1.17 -1.82 -17.45
N ILE A 15 -1.83 -2.85 -17.98
CA ILE A 15 -1.87 -4.18 -17.34
C ILE A 15 -0.50 -4.83 -17.53
N THR A 16 0.18 -5.18 -16.44
CA THR A 16 1.55 -5.71 -16.49
C THR A 16 1.57 -7.23 -16.60
N TRP A 17 0.63 -7.91 -15.95
CA TRP A 17 0.55 -9.37 -15.97
C TRP A 17 -0.85 -9.87 -15.55
N GLY A 18 -1.09 -11.17 -15.71
CA GLY A 18 -2.35 -11.84 -15.36
C GLY A 18 -3.35 -11.95 -16.51
N GLY A 19 -3.08 -11.38 -17.68
CA GLY A 19 -3.91 -11.54 -18.87
C GLY A 19 -5.39 -11.23 -18.61
N GLY A 20 -6.26 -12.24 -18.81
CA GLY A 20 -7.71 -12.11 -18.59
C GLY A 20 -8.14 -11.89 -17.13
N HIS A 21 -7.22 -11.97 -16.17
CA HIS A 21 -7.43 -11.78 -14.74
C HIS A 21 -7.26 -10.33 -14.28
N ALA A 22 -6.67 -9.47 -15.11
CA ALA A 22 -6.82 -8.02 -14.98
C ALA A 22 -7.82 -7.53 -16.02
N ARG A 23 -8.90 -6.89 -15.58
CA ARG A 23 -9.90 -6.32 -16.50
C ARG A 23 -10.26 -4.91 -16.12
N ILE A 24 -10.11 -4.02 -17.10
CA ILE A 24 -10.72 -2.69 -17.08
C ILE A 24 -12.17 -2.87 -17.54
N LEU A 25 -13.11 -2.43 -16.71
CA LEU A 25 -14.55 -2.61 -16.87
C LEU A 25 -15.25 -1.26 -17.05
N GLY A 26 -16.50 -1.31 -17.52
CA GLY A 26 -17.30 -0.11 -17.78
C GLY A 26 -16.68 0.74 -18.89
N ARG A 27 -16.61 2.06 -18.68
CA ARG A 27 -15.93 2.99 -19.60
C ARG A 27 -14.49 3.30 -19.16
N GLY A 28 -13.86 2.39 -18.41
CA GLY A 28 -12.55 2.59 -17.82
C GLY A 28 -12.55 3.09 -16.38
N ASN A 29 -13.70 3.05 -15.71
CA ASN A 29 -13.89 3.60 -14.36
C ASN A 29 -13.72 2.56 -13.24
N LEU A 30 -13.54 1.29 -13.58
CA LEU A 30 -13.36 0.19 -12.62
C LEU A 30 -12.32 -0.78 -13.17
N LEU A 31 -11.34 -1.14 -12.35
CA LEU A 31 -10.38 -2.19 -12.64
C LEU A 31 -10.59 -3.33 -11.65
N ARG A 32 -10.69 -4.55 -12.17
CA ARG A 32 -10.84 -5.78 -11.40
C ARG A 32 -9.59 -6.64 -11.57
N LEU A 33 -8.99 -7.03 -10.45
CA LEU A 33 -7.96 -8.06 -10.40
C LEU A 33 -8.56 -9.34 -9.85
N THR A 34 -8.28 -10.46 -10.50
CA THR A 34 -8.71 -11.79 -10.12
C THR A 34 -7.50 -12.67 -9.85
N MET A 35 -7.60 -13.58 -8.89
CA MET A 35 -6.60 -14.60 -8.63
C MET A 35 -7.24 -15.97 -8.51
N ASP A 36 -6.66 -16.93 -9.20
CA ASP A 36 -6.95 -18.35 -9.14
C ASP A 36 -5.68 -19.16 -9.44
N LYS A 37 -5.77 -20.50 -9.37
CA LYS A 37 -4.63 -21.40 -9.60
C LYS A 37 -4.02 -21.31 -11.01
N THR A 38 -4.73 -20.75 -11.98
CA THR A 38 -4.28 -20.74 -13.38
C THR A 38 -3.31 -19.60 -13.66
N ALA A 39 -3.63 -18.41 -13.16
CA ALA A 39 -2.81 -17.21 -13.40
C ALA A 39 -1.96 -16.80 -12.19
N GLY A 40 -2.26 -17.29 -10.98
CA GLY A 40 -1.58 -16.88 -9.75
C GLY A 40 -1.89 -15.45 -9.29
N GLY A 41 -2.60 -14.66 -10.11
CA GLY A 41 -3.00 -13.29 -9.82
C GLY A 41 -3.00 -12.38 -11.04
N ALA A 42 -2.93 -11.07 -10.79
CA ALA A 42 -2.77 -10.07 -11.85
C ALA A 42 -2.23 -8.74 -11.30
N GLY A 43 -1.79 -7.84 -12.18
CA GLY A 43 -1.33 -6.51 -11.78
C GLY A 43 -1.34 -5.48 -12.89
N PHE A 44 -1.22 -4.22 -12.50
CA PHE A 44 -1.12 -3.08 -13.41
C PHE A 44 -0.17 -2.02 -12.84
N LYS A 45 0.31 -1.13 -13.71
CA LYS A 45 1.14 0.01 -13.36
C LYS A 45 0.67 1.29 -14.04
N SER A 46 1.02 2.46 -13.51
CA SER A 46 0.75 3.74 -14.17
C SER A 46 1.60 3.94 -15.41
N ASN A 47 1.01 4.56 -16.44
CA ASN A 47 1.71 4.92 -17.67
C ASN A 47 2.80 5.95 -17.42
N ARG A 48 2.53 6.92 -16.53
CA ARG A 48 3.50 7.94 -16.10
C ARG A 48 4.27 7.50 -14.86
N ASP A 49 5.46 8.04 -14.70
CA ASP A 49 6.23 8.03 -13.47
C ASP A 49 6.21 9.42 -12.81
N TYR A 50 6.55 9.46 -11.53
CA TYR A 50 6.42 10.66 -10.71
C TYR A 50 7.61 10.81 -9.78
N LEU A 51 8.05 12.04 -9.59
CA LEU A 51 8.93 12.41 -8.48
C LEU A 51 8.10 13.30 -7.58
N PHE A 52 7.71 12.77 -6.42
CA PHE A 52 6.70 13.34 -5.53
C PHE A 52 5.28 13.39 -6.13
N GLY A 53 4.28 13.53 -5.26
CA GLY A 53 2.89 13.62 -5.65
C GLY A 53 1.91 13.16 -4.58
N ARG A 54 0.63 13.30 -4.90
CA ARG A 54 -0.48 12.66 -4.20
C ARG A 54 -1.11 11.59 -5.08
N PHE A 55 -1.15 10.38 -4.56
CA PHE A 55 -1.67 9.19 -5.21
C PHE A 55 -2.84 8.69 -4.39
N ASN A 56 -4.04 8.69 -4.97
CA ASN A 56 -5.23 8.15 -4.34
C ASN A 56 -5.75 6.96 -5.16
N MET A 57 -6.22 5.94 -4.48
CA MET A 57 -6.92 4.81 -5.08
C MET A 57 -8.10 4.43 -4.20
N GLN A 58 -9.27 4.24 -4.79
CA GLN A 58 -10.37 3.60 -4.08
C GLN A 58 -10.31 2.10 -4.30
N MET A 59 -10.22 1.33 -3.22
CA MET A 59 -10.13 -0.12 -3.27
C MET A 59 -11.26 -0.76 -2.49
N LYS A 60 -11.73 -1.91 -2.98
CA LYS A 60 -12.59 -2.83 -2.25
C LYS A 60 -11.95 -4.22 -2.30
N LEU A 61 -11.65 -4.76 -1.13
CA LEU A 61 -10.87 -5.99 -0.98
C LEU A 61 -11.71 -7.25 -1.16
N ILE A 62 -11.03 -8.40 -1.16
CA ILE A 62 -11.63 -9.71 -1.37
C ILE A 62 -12.57 -10.04 -0.20
N ALA A 63 -13.84 -10.34 -0.52
CA ALA A 63 -14.81 -10.77 0.48
C ALA A 63 -14.67 -12.26 0.81
N GLY A 64 -15.11 -12.64 2.02
CA GLY A 64 -15.10 -14.03 2.46
C GLY A 64 -13.72 -14.48 2.94
N ASN A 65 -13.29 -15.68 2.55
CA ASN A 65 -11.98 -16.20 2.91
C ASN A 65 -10.96 -15.71 1.89
N SER A 66 -10.02 -14.88 2.35
CA SER A 66 -8.93 -14.32 1.55
C SER A 66 -7.57 -14.67 2.15
N ALA A 67 -7.49 -15.65 3.05
CA ALA A 67 -6.23 -16.09 3.63
C ALA A 67 -5.22 -16.45 2.53
N GLY A 68 -3.96 -16.12 2.76
CA GLY A 68 -2.84 -16.32 1.84
C GLY A 68 -2.71 -15.26 0.75
N THR A 69 -3.77 -14.50 0.46
CA THR A 69 -3.76 -13.48 -0.59
C THR A 69 -3.19 -12.14 -0.12
N VAL A 70 -2.53 -11.42 -1.04
CA VAL A 70 -2.09 -10.03 -0.85
C VAL A 70 -2.62 -9.16 -1.98
N THR A 71 -3.40 -8.16 -1.63
CA THR A 71 -3.82 -7.08 -2.54
C THR A 71 -2.93 -5.87 -2.28
N THR A 72 -2.41 -5.19 -3.30
CA THR A 72 -1.44 -4.10 -3.13
C THR A 72 -1.89 -2.79 -3.79
N PHE A 73 -1.32 -1.69 -3.29
CA PHE A 73 -1.24 -0.38 -3.92
C PHE A 73 0.06 0.28 -3.46
N TYR A 74 1.00 0.50 -4.36
CA TYR A 74 2.34 0.94 -4.00
C TYR A 74 2.98 1.85 -5.05
N LEU A 75 4.05 2.52 -4.68
CA LEU A 75 4.95 3.20 -5.62
C LEU A 75 6.29 2.50 -5.60
N SER A 76 6.92 2.33 -6.76
CA SER A 76 8.25 1.74 -6.84
C SER A 76 9.05 2.33 -8.01
N SER A 77 10.35 2.52 -7.83
CA SER A 77 11.30 2.73 -8.93
C SER A 77 11.86 1.39 -9.42
N GLU A 78 12.54 1.39 -10.56
CA GLU A 78 13.08 0.15 -11.12
C GLU A 78 14.50 -0.14 -10.62
N GLY A 79 14.84 -1.42 -10.49
CA GLY A 79 16.20 -1.89 -10.21
C GLY A 79 16.46 -2.33 -8.76
N PRO A 80 17.67 -2.85 -8.48
CA PRO A 80 18.02 -3.44 -7.19
C PRO A 80 18.12 -2.41 -6.06
N SER A 81 18.38 -1.14 -6.39
CA SER A 81 18.44 -0.03 -5.43
C SER A 81 17.17 0.83 -5.48
N HIS A 82 16.01 0.21 -5.74
CA HIS A 82 14.75 0.92 -5.87
C HIS A 82 14.35 1.64 -4.57
N ASP A 83 13.60 2.73 -4.72
CA ASP A 83 12.80 3.29 -3.66
C ASP A 83 11.37 2.77 -3.82
N GLU A 84 10.68 2.50 -2.71
CA GLU A 84 9.31 1.95 -2.75
C GLU A 84 8.49 2.35 -1.51
N ILE A 85 7.18 2.52 -1.70
CA ILE A 85 6.22 2.92 -0.66
C ILE A 85 4.99 2.03 -0.77
N ASP A 86 4.76 1.19 0.24
CA ASP A 86 3.81 0.08 0.13
C ASP A 86 2.53 0.28 0.95
N LEU A 87 1.43 -0.17 0.36
CA LEU A 87 0.24 -0.62 1.07
C LEU A 87 -0.08 -2.04 0.62
N GLU A 88 0.03 -2.99 1.55
CA GLU A 88 -0.24 -4.40 1.31
C GLU A 88 -1.37 -4.86 2.22
N PHE A 89 -2.45 -5.34 1.63
CA PHE A 89 -3.61 -5.84 2.36
C PHE A 89 -3.55 -7.35 2.44
N LEU A 90 -3.15 -7.84 3.60
CA LEU A 90 -3.03 -9.26 3.89
C LEU A 90 -4.41 -9.81 4.22
N GLY A 91 -4.87 -10.73 3.38
CA GLY A 91 -6.15 -11.39 3.58
C GLY A 91 -6.16 -12.34 4.77
N ASN A 92 -7.36 -12.81 5.11
CA ASN A 92 -7.58 -13.61 6.31
C ASN A 92 -8.76 -14.58 6.12
N LYS A 93 -8.96 -15.48 7.08
CA LYS A 93 -10.14 -16.34 7.09
C LYS A 93 -11.42 -15.51 7.22
N SER A 94 -12.53 -16.01 6.68
CA SER A 94 -13.86 -15.40 6.83
C SER A 94 -14.14 -15.01 8.29
N GLY A 95 -14.58 -13.77 8.51
CA GLY A 95 -14.89 -13.24 9.83
C GLY A 95 -13.68 -12.75 10.65
N SER A 96 -12.45 -12.95 10.16
CA SER A 96 -11.25 -12.40 10.78
C SER A 96 -10.83 -11.09 10.10
N PRO A 97 -10.20 -10.15 10.82
CA PRO A 97 -9.87 -8.85 10.25
C PRO A 97 -8.75 -8.96 9.21
N TYR A 98 -8.82 -8.10 8.20
CA TYR A 98 -7.68 -7.79 7.34
C TYR A 98 -6.56 -7.13 8.14
N THR A 99 -5.34 -7.30 7.65
CA THR A 99 -4.18 -6.52 8.09
C THR A 99 -3.70 -5.65 6.93
N LEU A 100 -3.60 -4.34 7.15
CA LEU A 100 -2.90 -3.43 6.24
C LEU A 100 -1.45 -3.31 6.72
N HIS A 101 -0.51 -3.75 5.90
CA HIS A 101 0.91 -3.46 6.05
C HIS A 101 1.28 -2.22 5.24
N THR A 102 2.19 -1.44 5.79
CA THR A 102 2.89 -0.39 5.06
C THR A 102 4.38 -0.61 5.19
N ASN A 103 5.13 -0.34 4.13
CA ASN A 103 6.59 -0.39 4.15
C ASN A 103 7.18 0.82 3.39
N VAL A 104 8.44 1.10 3.64
CA VAL A 104 9.20 2.12 2.91
C VAL A 104 10.59 1.56 2.63
N PHE A 105 10.89 1.38 1.34
CA PHE A 105 12.20 1.04 0.84
C PHE A 105 12.93 2.30 0.37
N THR A 106 14.21 2.35 0.68
CA THR A 106 15.11 3.40 0.22
C THR A 106 16.40 2.76 -0.25
N GLN A 107 16.78 2.99 -1.50
CA GLN A 107 17.99 2.42 -2.09
C GLN A 107 18.05 0.87 -1.97
N GLY A 108 16.92 0.21 -2.14
CA GLY A 108 16.76 -1.24 -2.03
C GLY A 108 16.63 -1.77 -0.60
N GLN A 109 16.65 -0.90 0.40
CA GLN A 109 16.57 -1.30 1.82
C GLN A 109 15.21 -0.96 2.42
N GLY A 110 14.44 -1.99 2.75
CA GLY A 110 13.14 -1.93 3.43
C GLY A 110 13.25 -2.22 4.93
N GLY A 111 12.43 -3.14 5.45
CA GLY A 111 12.42 -3.52 6.88
C GLY A 111 11.75 -2.48 7.77
N ARG A 112 10.89 -1.64 7.20
CA ARG A 112 10.18 -0.55 7.88
C ARG A 112 8.69 -0.84 7.98
N GLU A 113 8.32 -2.08 8.26
CA GLU A 113 6.92 -2.48 8.24
C GLU A 113 6.16 -1.87 9.44
N GLU A 114 4.97 -1.35 9.16
CA GLU A 114 3.94 -1.10 10.17
C GLU A 114 2.68 -1.85 9.78
N GLY A 115 2.07 -2.57 10.73
CA GLY A 115 0.85 -3.35 10.51
C GLY A 115 -0.33 -2.75 11.26
N PHE A 116 -1.51 -2.73 10.61
CA PHE A 116 -2.73 -2.14 11.15
C PHE A 116 -3.96 -3.01 10.91
N HIS A 117 -4.88 -3.04 11.89
CA HIS A 117 -6.28 -3.37 11.63
C HIS A 117 -7.06 -2.11 11.29
N LEU A 118 -7.98 -2.21 10.33
CA LEU A 118 -8.83 -1.10 9.92
C LEU A 118 -10.05 -0.99 10.85
N TRP A 119 -10.55 0.23 11.05
CA TRP A 119 -11.74 0.51 11.87
C TRP A 119 -13.07 0.28 11.11
N PHE A 120 -13.01 -0.45 10.00
CA PHE A 120 -14.14 -0.83 9.14
C PHE A 120 -13.81 -2.14 8.42
N ASP A 121 -14.82 -2.76 7.80
CA ASP A 121 -14.65 -3.94 6.93
C ASP A 121 -14.32 -3.49 5.49
N PRO A 122 -13.06 -3.64 5.02
CA PRO A 122 -12.62 -3.16 3.70
C PRO A 122 -13.17 -3.98 2.52
N THR A 123 -13.94 -5.04 2.79
CA THR A 123 -14.54 -5.91 1.77
C THR A 123 -15.95 -5.44 1.36
N LYS A 124 -16.61 -4.62 2.19
CA LYS A 124 -18.01 -4.21 1.98
C LYS A 124 -18.16 -3.02 1.05
N HIS A 125 -17.29 -2.03 1.21
CA HIS A 125 -17.36 -0.76 0.49
C HIS A 125 -15.99 -0.37 -0.06
N PHE A 126 -16.00 0.56 -1.01
CA PHE A 126 -14.77 1.18 -1.47
C PHE A 126 -14.30 2.20 -0.44
N HIS A 127 -13.03 2.10 -0.04
CA HIS A 127 -12.35 3.06 0.81
C HIS A 127 -11.19 3.70 0.05
N THR A 128 -10.86 4.94 0.39
CA THR A 128 -9.79 5.69 -0.28
C THR A 128 -8.48 5.47 0.45
N TYR A 129 -7.50 4.93 -0.25
CA TYR A 129 -6.13 4.78 0.22
C TYR A 129 -5.26 5.81 -0.48
N SER A 130 -4.41 6.50 0.27
CA SER A 130 -3.62 7.60 -0.27
C SER A 130 -2.17 7.55 0.18
N ILE A 131 -1.27 7.85 -0.76
CA ILE A 131 0.13 8.16 -0.49
C ILE A 131 0.34 9.62 -0.88
N VAL A 132 0.79 10.45 0.06
CA VAL A 132 1.31 11.79 -0.20
C VAL A 132 2.81 11.71 0.00
N TRP A 133 3.57 11.92 -1.06
CA TRP A 133 5.03 11.85 -1.05
C TRP A 133 5.59 13.18 -1.54
N ASN A 134 6.42 13.82 -0.72
CA ASN A 134 7.04 15.11 -1.01
C ASN A 134 8.48 15.15 -0.43
N PRO A 135 9.27 16.21 -0.65
CA PRO A 135 10.63 16.30 -0.10
C PRO A 135 10.73 16.32 1.43
N LYS A 136 9.63 16.51 2.18
CA LYS A 136 9.63 16.56 3.64
C LYS A 136 9.15 15.27 4.29
N ASN A 137 8.16 14.59 3.71
CA ASN A 137 7.58 13.38 4.29
C ASN A 137 6.75 12.58 3.29
N ILE A 138 6.61 11.30 3.63
CA ILE A 138 5.58 10.40 3.12
C ILE A 138 4.48 10.34 4.16
N ILE A 139 3.24 10.55 3.74
CA ILE A 139 2.05 10.39 4.57
C ILE A 139 1.14 9.36 3.90
N ILE A 140 0.85 8.28 4.64
CA ILE A 140 -0.12 7.26 4.21
C ILE A 140 -1.44 7.52 4.92
N LEU A 141 -2.53 7.55 4.16
CA LEU A 141 -3.87 7.82 4.66
C LEU A 141 -4.87 6.74 4.24
N VAL A 142 -5.86 6.54 5.11
CA VAL A 142 -7.08 5.75 4.85
C VAL A 142 -8.27 6.67 5.10
N ASP A 143 -9.09 6.92 4.08
CA ASP A 143 -10.22 7.86 4.10
C ASP A 143 -9.86 9.24 4.69
N SER A 144 -8.72 9.78 4.27
CA SER A 144 -8.15 11.05 4.76
C SER A 144 -7.69 11.04 6.23
N ILE A 145 -7.69 9.89 6.89
CA ILE A 145 -7.12 9.70 8.22
C ILE A 145 -5.66 9.24 8.07
N PRO A 146 -4.67 10.00 8.55
CA PRO A 146 -3.27 9.59 8.46
C PRO A 146 -3.02 8.39 9.38
N ILE A 147 -2.41 7.34 8.83
CA ILE A 147 -2.05 6.13 9.58
C ILE A 147 -0.54 6.04 9.84
N ARG A 148 0.26 6.66 8.96
CA ARG A 148 1.71 6.67 9.03
C ARG A 148 2.28 7.98 8.46
N VAL A 149 3.36 8.45 9.07
CA VAL A 149 4.23 9.50 8.54
C VAL A 149 5.65 8.98 8.59
N PHE A 150 6.36 9.07 7.48
CA PHE A 150 7.79 8.82 7.37
C PHE A 150 8.46 10.12 6.93
N ASN A 151 9.21 10.74 7.84
CA ASN A 151 9.85 12.03 7.58
C ASN A 151 11.12 11.84 6.74
N ASN A 152 11.47 12.87 5.97
CA ASN A 152 12.78 12.98 5.38
C ASN A 152 13.78 13.40 6.47
N GLU A 153 14.53 12.41 6.97
CA GLU A 153 15.55 12.56 8.01
C GLU A 153 16.97 12.40 7.42
N ASP A 154 17.17 12.78 6.14
CA ASP A 154 18.45 12.71 5.44
C ASP A 154 19.56 13.49 6.18
N SER A 155 19.19 14.56 6.89
CA SER A 155 20.12 15.34 7.73
C SER A 155 20.78 14.55 8.87
N ILE A 156 20.18 13.44 9.28
CA ILE A 156 20.75 12.50 10.27
C ILE A 156 21.14 11.16 9.64
N GLY A 157 21.28 11.13 8.31
CA GLY A 157 21.78 9.97 7.56
C GLY A 157 20.76 8.87 7.28
N VAL A 158 19.45 9.14 7.44
CA VAL A 158 18.39 8.21 7.03
C VAL A 158 18.03 8.50 5.57
N PRO A 159 18.30 7.58 4.62
CA PRO A 159 17.96 7.81 3.23
C PRO A 159 16.46 8.03 3.05
N TYR A 160 16.10 8.78 2.02
CA TYR A 160 14.72 9.07 1.68
C TYR A 160 14.52 9.05 0.16
N PRO A 161 13.34 8.67 -0.37
CA PRO A 161 13.05 8.67 -1.81
C PRO A 161 13.03 10.10 -2.37
N ASN A 162 14.19 10.68 -2.65
CA ASN A 162 14.31 12.07 -3.12
C ASN A 162 14.59 12.18 -4.61
N ASN A 163 15.14 11.13 -5.22
CA ASN A 163 15.80 11.23 -6.52
C ASN A 163 15.28 10.25 -7.58
N GLN A 164 14.61 9.17 -7.16
CA GLN A 164 14.11 8.16 -8.09
C GLN A 164 12.66 8.41 -8.44
N ARG A 165 12.36 8.53 -9.73
CA ARG A 165 10.97 8.55 -10.22
C ARG A 165 10.35 7.18 -9.99
N MET A 166 9.16 7.17 -9.40
CA MET A 166 8.40 5.95 -9.14
C MET A 166 7.14 5.90 -10.00
N LYS A 167 6.79 4.70 -10.44
CA LYS A 167 5.47 4.41 -10.98
C LYS A 167 4.55 3.96 -9.87
N VAL A 168 3.26 4.14 -10.07
CA VAL A 168 2.23 3.53 -9.22
C VAL A 168 1.98 2.12 -9.71
N TYR A 169 1.89 1.17 -8.79
CA TYR A 169 1.57 -0.22 -9.06
C TYR A 169 0.42 -0.69 -8.17
N ALA A 170 -0.28 -1.71 -8.65
CA ALA A 170 -1.22 -2.47 -7.85
C ALA A 170 -1.32 -3.89 -8.40
N SER A 171 -1.41 -4.85 -7.49
CA SER A 171 -1.44 -6.27 -7.80
C SER A 171 -2.30 -7.03 -6.82
N LEU A 172 -2.69 -8.24 -7.23
CA LEU A 172 -3.27 -9.26 -6.38
C LEU A 172 -2.50 -10.56 -6.65
N TRP A 173 -1.95 -11.19 -5.62
CA TRP A 173 -1.13 -12.39 -5.75
C TRP A 173 -1.15 -13.25 -4.47
N ASP A 174 -0.68 -14.49 -4.60
CA ASP A 174 -0.60 -15.47 -3.51
C ASP A 174 0.73 -15.34 -2.77
N ALA A 175 0.65 -15.08 -1.47
CA ALA A 175 1.81 -14.87 -0.60
C ALA A 175 1.73 -15.81 0.61
N ASP A 176 1.40 -17.07 0.33
CA ASP A 176 1.03 -18.10 1.30
C ASP A 176 2.08 -18.37 2.37
N ASP A 177 3.35 -18.06 2.08
CA ASP A 177 4.45 -18.28 2.99
C ASP A 177 4.54 -17.26 4.12
N TRP A 178 3.83 -16.13 4.04
CA TRP A 178 3.91 -15.10 5.08
C TRP A 178 2.62 -14.32 5.35
N ALA A 179 1.71 -14.14 4.38
CA ALA A 179 0.61 -13.18 4.49
C ALA A 179 -0.33 -13.40 5.69
N THR A 180 -0.85 -14.61 5.87
CA THR A 180 -1.85 -14.85 6.91
C THR A 180 -1.27 -15.58 8.10
N ARG A 181 -1.24 -14.88 9.25
CA ARG A 181 -0.66 -15.37 10.51
C ARG A 181 0.80 -15.82 10.36
N GLY A 182 1.60 -15.07 9.59
CA GLY A 182 2.99 -15.41 9.29
C GLY A 182 3.11 -16.70 8.49
N GLY A 183 2.22 -16.89 7.50
CA GLY A 183 2.21 -18.05 6.60
C GLY A 183 1.61 -19.35 7.16
N ARG A 184 1.09 -19.33 8.40
CA ARG A 184 0.48 -20.52 9.03
C ARG A 184 -0.89 -20.88 8.45
N VAL A 185 -1.55 -19.94 7.81
CA VAL A 185 -2.83 -20.18 7.14
C VAL A 185 -2.62 -19.98 5.65
N LYS A 186 -2.83 -21.05 4.90
CA LYS A 186 -2.63 -21.11 3.45
C LYS A 186 -3.89 -20.74 2.67
N THR A 187 -3.73 -20.42 1.40
CA THR A 187 -4.75 -20.08 0.43
C THR A 187 -5.63 -21.30 0.21
N ASP A 188 -6.89 -21.17 0.59
CA ASP A 188 -7.90 -22.16 0.25
C ASP A 188 -8.40 -21.90 -1.18
N TRP A 189 -7.70 -22.49 -2.14
CA TRP A 189 -8.03 -22.35 -3.56
C TRP A 189 -9.42 -22.85 -3.95
N SER A 190 -10.13 -23.60 -3.10
CA SER A 190 -11.56 -23.92 -3.32
C SER A 190 -12.47 -22.68 -3.23
N LYS A 191 -11.94 -21.56 -2.71
CA LYS A 191 -12.60 -20.26 -2.61
C LYS A 191 -12.27 -19.30 -3.75
N ALA A 192 -11.39 -19.72 -4.67
CA ALA A 192 -11.13 -18.97 -5.89
C ALA A 192 -12.41 -18.90 -6.77
N PRO A 193 -12.59 -17.83 -7.57
CA PRO A 193 -11.67 -16.71 -7.75
C PRO A 193 -11.69 -15.72 -6.59
N PHE A 194 -10.50 -15.28 -6.17
CA PHE A 194 -10.35 -14.13 -5.28
C PHE A 194 -10.38 -12.86 -6.12
N VAL A 195 -11.14 -11.84 -5.70
CA VAL A 195 -11.38 -10.65 -6.53
C VAL A 195 -11.19 -9.38 -5.72
N ALA A 196 -10.32 -8.49 -6.19
CA ALA A 196 -10.14 -7.14 -5.69
C ALA A 196 -10.55 -6.11 -6.75
N TYR A 197 -11.08 -4.97 -6.29
CA TYR A 197 -11.56 -3.91 -7.16
C TYR A 197 -10.89 -2.58 -6.87
N TYR A 198 -10.60 -1.83 -7.93
CA TYR A 198 -9.92 -0.55 -7.93
C TYR A 198 -10.74 0.46 -8.74
N ARG A 199 -10.87 1.69 -8.26
CA ARG A 199 -11.53 2.79 -8.98
C ARG A 199 -10.98 4.13 -8.55
N ASN A 200 -11.35 5.18 -9.30
CA ASN A 200 -11.01 6.57 -8.97
C ASN A 200 -9.51 6.75 -8.69
N PHE A 201 -8.65 6.13 -9.52
CA PHE A 201 -7.21 6.35 -9.45
C PHE A 201 -6.91 7.81 -9.73
N VAL A 202 -6.21 8.48 -8.84
CA VAL A 202 -5.77 9.88 -9.00
C VAL A 202 -4.28 9.93 -8.73
N ALA A 203 -3.49 10.42 -9.68
CA ALA A 203 -2.10 10.76 -9.48
C ALA A 203 -1.88 12.22 -9.85
N LYS A 204 -1.51 13.04 -8.87
CA LYS A 204 -1.24 14.46 -9.05
C LYS A 204 0.18 14.77 -8.60
N SER A 205 0.94 15.46 -9.46
CA SER A 205 2.23 16.02 -9.08
C SER A 205 2.10 17.22 -8.14
N ASP A 206 0.87 17.73 -7.94
CA ASP A 206 0.57 18.74 -6.95
C ASP A 206 0.47 18.08 -5.57
N TRP A 207 1.50 18.30 -4.76
CA TRP A 207 1.59 17.85 -3.38
C TRP A 207 1.73 19.05 -2.44
N GLU A 208 1.20 18.94 -1.23
CA GLU A 208 1.33 20.00 -0.23
C GLU A 208 2.64 19.82 0.54
N MET A 209 3.46 20.88 0.62
CA MET A 209 4.64 20.99 1.49
C MET A 209 4.30 20.99 3.00
N GLN A 210 3.01 20.89 3.34
CA GLN A 210 2.51 21.00 4.69
C GLN A 210 2.49 19.61 5.33
N GLY A 211 3.09 19.50 6.52
CA GLY A 211 2.93 18.31 7.36
C GLY A 211 1.50 18.18 7.90
N LEU A 212 1.29 17.20 8.77
CA LEU A 212 -0.03 17.01 9.38
C LEU A 212 -0.48 18.23 10.18
N SER A 213 -1.75 18.62 9.98
CA SER A 213 -2.44 19.59 10.84
C SER A 213 -2.52 19.08 12.29
N ALA A 214 -2.83 19.97 13.24
CA ALA A 214 -3.03 19.57 14.65
C ALA A 214 -4.09 18.47 14.80
N ARG A 215 -5.16 18.54 14.01
CA ARG A 215 -6.18 17.48 13.93
C ARG A 215 -5.60 16.19 13.35
N GLY A 216 -4.83 16.28 12.27
CA GLY A 216 -4.13 15.13 11.67
C GLY A 216 -3.21 14.42 12.66
N LYS A 217 -2.43 15.16 13.46
CA LYS A 217 -1.56 14.59 14.50
C LYS A 217 -2.36 13.85 15.58
N LYS A 218 -3.50 14.41 16.02
CA LYS A 218 -4.41 13.75 16.98
C LYS A 218 -4.97 12.44 16.42
N LEU A 219 -5.40 12.44 15.16
CA LEU A 219 -5.90 11.24 14.49
C LEU A 219 -4.82 10.18 14.34
N LEU A 220 -3.61 10.56 13.91
CA LEU A 220 -2.47 9.64 13.81
C LEU A 220 -2.16 8.99 15.16
N SER A 221 -2.16 9.77 16.25
CA SER A 221 -1.97 9.25 17.61
C SER A 221 -3.05 8.22 17.99
N TRP A 222 -4.32 8.50 17.65
CA TRP A 222 -5.41 7.57 17.87
C TRP A 222 -5.21 6.26 17.08
N VAL A 223 -4.87 6.33 15.79
CA VAL A 223 -4.62 5.15 14.95
C VAL A 223 -3.46 4.32 15.52
N ARG A 224 -2.33 4.97 15.84
CA ARG A 224 -1.16 4.29 16.43
C ARG A 224 -1.48 3.57 17.74
N LYS A 225 -2.41 4.11 18.54
CA LYS A 225 -2.82 3.52 19.83
C LYS A 225 -3.86 2.41 19.69
N ARG A 226 -4.77 2.50 18.72
CA ARG A 226 -5.96 1.63 18.63
C ARG A 226 -5.90 0.60 17.52
N CYS A 227 -5.18 0.89 16.44
CA CYS A 227 -5.24 0.13 15.20
C CYS A 227 -3.90 -0.53 14.85
N ARG A 228 -2.78 0.04 15.28
CA ARG A 228 -1.45 -0.50 14.98
C ARG A 228 -1.18 -1.77 15.78
N ILE A 229 -0.83 -2.84 15.08
CA ILE A 229 -0.54 -4.16 15.63
C ILE A 229 0.95 -4.55 15.49
N TYR A 230 1.69 -3.88 14.60
CA TYR A 230 3.13 -4.08 14.43
C TYR A 230 3.81 -2.75 14.13
N TYR A 231 5.01 -2.56 14.69
CA TYR A 231 5.84 -1.38 14.47
C TYR A 231 7.32 -1.78 14.51
N TYR A 232 7.99 -1.71 13.36
CA TYR A 232 9.39 -2.14 13.22
C TYR A 232 10.36 -1.54 14.25
N CYS A 233 10.16 -0.26 14.63
CA CYS A 233 11.00 0.41 15.64
C CYS A 233 10.97 -0.25 17.03
N ASN A 234 9.94 -1.04 17.32
CA ASN A 234 9.81 -1.78 18.59
C ASN A 234 10.17 -3.27 18.44
N ASP A 235 10.47 -3.77 17.24
CA ASP A 235 10.78 -5.20 17.07
C ASP A 235 12.19 -5.50 17.59
N GLU A 236 12.25 -6.15 18.75
CA GLU A 236 13.48 -6.64 19.36
C GLU A 236 14.24 -7.64 18.48
N ARG A 237 13.69 -8.22 17.40
CA ARG A 237 14.48 -9.01 16.44
C ARG A 237 15.46 -8.18 15.61
N HIS A 238 15.30 -6.86 15.59
CA HIS A 238 16.37 -5.94 15.19
C HIS A 238 17.44 -5.77 16.29
N GLY A 239 17.22 -6.26 17.52
CA GLY A 239 18.09 -6.08 18.70
C GLY A 239 18.40 -7.32 19.58
N ARG A 240 17.89 -8.52 19.28
CA ARG A 240 18.22 -9.78 19.97
C ARG A 240 18.94 -10.71 19.01
N GLY A 241 20.25 -10.51 18.96
CA GLY A 241 21.20 -11.25 18.12
C GLY A 241 22.03 -10.34 17.23
N SER A 242 21.49 -9.21 16.80
CA SER A 242 22.21 -8.14 16.12
C SER A 242 22.55 -7.02 17.10
N ARG A 243 23.83 -6.63 17.15
CA ARG A 243 24.36 -5.49 17.91
C ARG A 243 23.90 -4.11 17.36
N HIS A 244 22.74 -4.03 16.71
CA HIS A 244 22.34 -2.83 15.99
C HIS A 244 21.35 -1.99 16.82
N PRO A 245 21.64 -0.68 17.00
CA PRO A 245 20.68 0.23 17.60
C PRO A 245 19.41 0.30 16.74
N PRO A 246 18.25 0.71 17.32
CA PRO A 246 17.05 0.90 16.52
C PRO A 246 17.32 1.93 15.42
N PRO A 247 16.64 1.83 14.25
CA PRO A 247 16.85 2.73 13.13
C PRO A 247 16.82 4.20 13.56
N PRO A 248 17.71 5.08 13.04
CA PRO A 248 17.80 6.46 13.53
C PRO A 248 16.49 7.23 13.48
N GLU A 249 15.67 7.01 12.45
CA GLU A 249 14.34 7.61 12.29
C GLU A 249 13.33 7.20 13.38
N CYS A 250 13.59 6.12 14.11
CA CYS A 250 12.75 5.68 15.23
C CYS A 250 12.95 6.53 16.50
N LYS A 251 14.02 7.34 16.55
CA LYS A 251 14.35 8.21 17.69
C LYS A 251 14.03 9.69 17.43
N ALA A 252 13.71 10.03 16.18
CA ALA A 252 13.41 11.39 15.72
C ALA A 252 11.98 11.83 16.06
#